data_AF-A0A109MSS8-F1
#
_entry.id   AF-A0A109MSS8-F1
#
_cell.length_a   1.000
_cell.length_b   1.000
_cell.length_c   1.000
_cell.angle_alpha   90.00
_cell.angle_beta   90.00
_cell.angle_gamma   90.00
#
_symmetry.space_group_name_H-M   'P 1'
#
loop_
_entity.id
_entity.type
_entity.pdbx_description
1 polymer ?
#
loop_
_entity_poly.entity_id
_entity_poly.type
_entity_poly.pdbx_seq_one_letter_code
_entity_poly.pdbx_strand_id
1 'polypeptide(L)'
;MEWALVILFGAAVLLFILSFSKKDSVKVDEQMEQLASSFADEMSVLQEKIRNIEIDAEITAQEAGVLALSSEKRNLLREVLDLHKRGYSTESIALKTKHPENEIENLLTPYIKAKNERRTVANDI
;
A
#
# COMPACT_ATOMS: atom_id res chain seq x y z
N MET A 1 -55.49 -13.75 -41.68
CA MET A 1 -55.28 -14.15 -40.27
C MET A 1 -54.07 -15.07 -40.15
N GLU A 2 -53.97 -16.15 -40.94
CA GLU A 2 -52.88 -17.14 -40.87
C GLU A 2 -51.49 -16.59 -41.24
N TRP A 3 -51.42 -15.67 -42.22
CA TRP A 3 -50.16 -15.03 -42.63
C TRP A 3 -49.47 -14.22 -41.52
N ALA A 4 -50.24 -13.66 -40.59
CA ALA A 4 -49.69 -12.91 -39.46
C ALA A 4 -48.96 -13.83 -38.47
N LEU A 5 -49.47 -15.05 -38.26
CA LEU A 5 -48.83 -16.05 -37.39
C LEU A 5 -47.50 -16.53 -37.97
N VAL A 6 -47.42 -16.73 -39.28
CA VAL A 6 -46.19 -17.17 -39.95
C VAL A 6 -45.09 -16.11 -39.84
N ILE A 7 -45.43 -14.84 -40.08
CA ILE A 7 -44.48 -13.72 -39.98
C ILE A 7 -44.02 -13.53 -38.53
N LEU A 8 -44.96 -13.60 -37.57
CA LEU A 8 -44.65 -13.47 -36.15
C LEU A 8 -43.72 -14.60 -35.67
N PHE A 9 -43.99 -15.83 -36.09
CA PHE A 9 -43.16 -16.97 -35.74
C PHE A 9 -41.76 -16.87 -36.39
N GLY A 10 -41.69 -16.45 -37.65
CA GLY A 10 -40.41 -16.20 -38.33
C GLY A 10 -39.58 -15.11 -37.64
N ALA A 11 -40.20 -14.00 -37.24
CA ALA A 11 -39.54 -12.92 -36.50
C ALA A 11 -39.04 -13.40 -35.12
N ALA A 12 -39.82 -14.24 -34.42
CA ALA A 12 -39.43 -14.80 -33.13
C ALA A 12 -38.20 -15.72 -33.26
N VAL A 13 -38.15 -16.58 -34.29
CA VAL A 13 -36.98 -17.44 -34.56
C VAL A 13 -35.75 -16.60 -34.91
N LEU A 14 -35.92 -15.55 -35.73
CA LEU A 14 -34.85 -14.62 -36.07
C LEU A 14 -34.29 -13.90 -34.83
N LEU A 15 -35.16 -13.36 -33.97
CA LEU A 15 -34.75 -12.72 -32.73
C LEU A 15 -34.12 -13.71 -31.75
N PHE A 16 -34.59 -14.95 -31.71
CA PHE A 16 -34.03 -16.00 -30.88
C PHE A 16 -32.59 -16.32 -31.28
N ILE A 17 -32.31 -16.44 -32.58
CA ILE A 17 -30.95 -16.65 -33.09
C ILE A 17 -30.06 -15.45 -32.74
N LEU A 18 -30.55 -14.22 -32.92
CA LEU A 18 -29.80 -13.00 -32.58
C LEU A 18 -29.52 -12.86 -31.07
N SER A 19 -30.37 -13.42 -30.21
CA SER A 19 -30.24 -13.34 -28.76
C SER A 19 -28.97 -14.06 -28.25
N PHE A 20 -28.46 -15.06 -28.96
CA PHE A 20 -27.27 -15.79 -28.53
C PHE A 20 -25.96 -15.01 -28.72
N SER A 21 -25.94 -13.93 -29.52
CA SER A 21 -24.72 -13.13 -29.78
C SER A 21 -24.32 -12.18 -28.64
N LYS A 22 -25.11 -12.05 -27.56
CA LYS A 22 -24.78 -11.17 -26.41
C LYS A 22 -23.73 -11.74 -25.44
N LYS A 23 -23.19 -12.94 -25.70
CA LYS A 23 -22.30 -13.64 -24.76
C LYS A 23 -20.87 -13.07 -24.68
N ASP A 24 -20.48 -12.20 -25.61
CA ASP A 24 -19.11 -11.67 -25.68
C ASP A 24 -18.84 -10.52 -24.69
N SER A 25 -19.85 -9.75 -24.26
CA SER A 25 -19.63 -8.64 -23.32
C SER A 25 -19.21 -9.13 -21.92
N VAL A 26 -19.79 -10.24 -21.45
CA VAL A 26 -19.46 -10.82 -20.14
C VAL A 26 -17.99 -11.25 -20.05
N LYS A 27 -17.44 -11.78 -21.15
CA LYS A 27 -16.01 -12.16 -21.21
C LYS A 27 -15.09 -10.94 -21.20
N VAL A 28 -15.53 -9.81 -21.76
CA VAL A 28 -14.74 -8.56 -21.76
C VAL A 28 -14.72 -7.96 -20.36
N ASP A 29 -15.86 -7.98 -19.66
CA ASP A 29 -15.96 -7.51 -18.27
C ASP A 29 -15.08 -8.34 -17.34
N GLU A 30 -15.13 -9.68 -17.41
CA GLU A 30 -14.29 -10.57 -16.59
C GLU A 30 -12.78 -10.35 -16.85
N GLN A 31 -12.39 -10.15 -18.11
CA GLN A 31 -10.99 -9.86 -18.47
C GLN A 31 -10.54 -8.49 -17.99
N MET A 32 -11.40 -7.48 -18.06
CA MET A 32 -11.15 -6.14 -17.51
C MET A 32 -11.00 -6.17 -15.99
N GLU A 33 -11.86 -6.92 -15.28
CA GLU A 33 -11.76 -7.09 -13.83
C GLU A 33 -10.45 -7.79 -13.42
N GLN A 34 -10.04 -8.84 -14.13
CA GLN A 34 -8.77 -9.52 -13.87
C GLN A 34 -7.57 -8.58 -14.07
N LEU A 35 -7.57 -7.80 -15.15
CA LEU A 35 -6.52 -6.81 -15.43
C LEU A 35 -6.49 -5.69 -14.38
N ALA A 36 -7.65 -5.21 -13.94
CA ALA A 36 -7.75 -4.19 -12.91
C ALA A 36 -7.21 -4.71 -11.57
N SER A 37 -7.54 -5.96 -11.20
CA SER A 37 -7.04 -6.60 -9.98
C SER A 37 -5.52 -6.78 -10.04
N SER A 38 -4.99 -7.32 -11.13
CA SER A 38 -3.53 -7.54 -11.24
C SER A 38 -2.77 -6.22 -11.20
N PHE A 39 -3.29 -5.17 -11.84
CA PHE A 39 -2.68 -3.85 -11.81
C PHE A 39 -2.69 -3.23 -10.41
N ALA A 40 -3.79 -3.40 -9.65
CA ALA A 40 -3.87 -2.93 -8.27
C ALA A 40 -2.86 -3.63 -7.35
N ASP A 41 -2.70 -4.95 -7.51
CA ASP A 41 -1.72 -5.74 -6.77
C ASP A 41 -0.28 -5.29 -7.11
N GLU A 42 0.03 -5.15 -8.40
CA GLU A 42 1.34 -4.68 -8.86
C GLU A 42 1.66 -3.26 -8.35
N MET A 43 0.67 -2.36 -8.37
CA MET A 43 0.83 -1.01 -7.83
C MET A 43 1.10 -1.03 -6.33
N SER A 44 0.42 -1.89 -5.58
CA SER A 44 0.61 -2.04 -4.13
C SER A 44 2.02 -2.54 -3.80
N VAL A 45 2.50 -3.54 -4.54
CA VAL A 45 3.88 -4.04 -4.43
C VAL A 45 4.90 -2.95 -4.77
N LEU A 46 4.63 -2.14 -5.80
CA LEU A 46 5.51 -1.03 -6.18
C LEU A 46 5.57 0.05 -5.09
N GLN A 47 4.42 0.44 -4.52
CA GLN A 47 4.35 1.40 -3.41
C GLN A 47 5.14 0.93 -2.20
N GLU A 48 5.05 -0.35 -1.85
CA GLU A 48 5.85 -0.94 -0.77
C GLU A 48 7.35 -0.89 -1.06
N LYS A 49 7.77 -1.22 -2.28
CA LYS A 49 9.18 -1.13 -2.69
C LYS A 49 9.70 0.32 -2.62
N ILE A 50 8.92 1.28 -3.09
CA ILE A 50 9.28 2.72 -3.02
C ILE A 50 9.44 3.16 -1.57
N ARG A 51 8.50 2.79 -0.68
CA ARG A 51 8.59 3.09 0.75
C ARG A 51 9.86 2.52 1.38
N ASN A 52 10.20 1.27 1.06
CA ASN A 52 11.42 0.65 1.57
C ASN A 52 12.69 1.37 1.08
N ILE A 53 12.72 1.79 -0.19
CA ILE A 53 13.83 2.57 -0.76
C ILE A 53 13.96 3.94 -0.09
N GLU A 54 12.84 4.61 0.19
CA GLU A 54 12.83 5.91 0.87
C GLU A 54 13.42 5.79 2.28
N ILE A 55 13.01 4.76 3.04
CA ILE A 55 13.57 4.50 4.37
C ILE A 55 15.06 4.17 4.26
N ASP A 56 15.48 3.38 3.27
CA ASP A 56 16.89 3.05 3.07
C ASP A 56 17.74 4.26 2.72
N ALA A 57 17.19 5.18 1.94
CA ALA A 57 17.85 6.44 1.62
C ALA A 57 17.98 7.33 2.85
N GLU A 58 16.95 7.41 3.70
CA GLU A 58 16.99 8.14 4.98
C GLU A 58 18.02 7.54 5.94
N ILE A 59 18.04 6.21 6.09
CA ILE A 59 19.05 5.49 6.88
C ILE A 59 20.44 5.78 6.33
N THR A 60 20.64 5.63 5.01
CA THR A 60 21.96 5.87 4.39
C THR A 60 22.41 7.32 4.54
N ALA A 61 21.50 8.29 4.42
CA ALA A 61 21.80 9.71 4.60
C ALA A 61 22.21 10.02 6.05
N GLN A 62 21.57 9.39 7.03
CA GLN A 62 21.87 9.58 8.46
C GLN A 62 23.13 8.79 8.89
N GLU A 63 23.34 7.58 8.36
CA GLU A 63 24.49 6.71 8.61
C GLU A 63 25.77 7.18 7.91
N ALA A 64 25.67 7.97 6.82
CA ALA A 64 26.81 8.56 6.13
C ALA A 64 27.68 9.47 7.03
N GLY A 65 27.24 9.77 8.26
CA GLY A 65 28.04 10.46 9.28
C GLY A 65 28.34 9.67 10.55
N VAL A 66 27.60 8.60 10.89
CA VAL A 66 27.69 7.94 12.20
C VAL A 66 27.33 6.44 12.10
N LEU A 67 28.36 5.59 12.20
CA LEU A 67 28.32 4.14 12.46
C LEU A 67 27.66 3.24 11.39
N ALA A 68 28.47 2.42 10.74
CA ALA A 68 28.01 1.31 9.91
C ALA A 68 27.25 0.28 10.77
N LEU A 69 25.92 0.28 10.70
CA LEU A 69 25.08 -0.72 11.35
C LEU A 69 25.19 -2.07 10.64
N SER A 70 25.15 -3.16 11.40
CA SER A 70 25.07 -4.50 10.82
C SER A 70 23.77 -4.64 10.01
N SER A 71 23.76 -5.53 9.01
CA SER A 71 22.59 -5.76 8.14
C SER A 71 21.31 -6.07 8.95
N GLU A 72 21.46 -6.83 10.03
CA GLU A 72 20.37 -7.18 10.95
C GLU A 72 19.82 -5.97 11.70
N LYS A 73 20.69 -5.11 12.25
CA LYS A 73 20.27 -3.87 12.91
C LYS A 73 19.62 -2.88 11.94
N ARG A 74 20.05 -2.84 10.67
CA ARG A 74 19.40 -2.00 9.65
C ARG A 74 17.98 -2.48 9.33
N ASN A 75 17.77 -3.79 9.24
CA ASN A 75 16.43 -4.33 9.05
C ASN A 75 15.51 -4.02 10.24
N LEU A 76 16.00 -4.20 11.47
CA LEU A 76 15.27 -3.84 12.68
C LEU A 76 14.93 -2.34 12.71
N LEU A 77 15.92 -1.48 12.39
CA LEU A 77 15.71 -0.04 12.34
C LEU A 77 14.66 0.36 11.29
N ARG A 78 14.68 -0.25 10.10
CA ARG A 78 13.67 -0.03 9.06
C ARG A 78 12.26 -0.34 9.56
N GLU A 79 12.08 -1.48 10.23
CA GLU A 79 10.81 -1.90 10.80
C GLU A 79 10.33 -0.95 11.92
N VAL A 80 11.25 -0.58 12.82
CA VAL A 80 10.99 0.34 13.92
C VAL A 80 10.58 1.74 13.41
N LEU A 81 11.25 2.26 12.39
CA LEU A 81 10.92 3.54 11.77
C LEU A 81 9.57 3.50 11.03
N ASP A 82 9.27 2.42 10.30
CA ASP A 82 7.97 2.25 9.65
C ASP A 82 6.83 2.28 10.67
N LEU A 83 6.94 1.50 11.75
CA LEU A 83 5.94 1.47 12.81
C LEU A 83 5.81 2.83 13.51
N HIS A 84 6.91 3.50 13.81
CA HIS A 84 6.87 4.83 14.42
C HIS A 84 6.20 5.86 13.51
N LYS A 85 6.51 5.88 12.20
CA LYS A 85 5.89 6.79 11.22
C LYS A 85 4.39 6.55 11.05
N ARG A 86 3.93 5.31 11.28
CA ARG A 86 2.50 4.94 11.31
C ARG A 86 1.78 5.32 12.61
N GLY A 87 2.48 5.89 13.59
CA GLY A 87 1.90 6.39 14.83
C GLY A 87 1.81 5.37 15.97
N TYR A 88 2.51 4.23 15.87
CA TYR A 88 2.60 3.29 16.99
C TYR A 88 3.46 3.86 18.13
N SER A 89 3.07 3.58 19.38
CA SER A 89 3.88 3.93 20.57
C SER A 89 5.14 3.07 20.66
N THR A 90 6.18 3.57 21.34
CA THR A 90 7.43 2.84 21.60
C THR A 90 7.15 1.46 22.22
N GLU A 91 6.26 1.39 23.22
CA GLU A 91 5.76 0.14 23.82
C GLU A 91 5.16 -0.82 22.79
N SER A 92 4.27 -0.32 21.91
CA SER A 92 3.63 -1.13 20.88
C SER A 92 4.64 -1.65 19.84
N ILE A 93 5.66 -0.86 19.53
CA ILE A 93 6.75 -1.22 18.63
C ILE A 93 7.59 -2.33 19.26
N ALA A 94 8.00 -2.15 20.53
CA ALA A 94 8.76 -3.13 21.30
C ALA A 94 8.07 -4.50 21.35
N LEU A 95 6.75 -4.52 21.58
CA LEU A 95 5.94 -5.73 21.57
C LEU A 95 5.89 -6.41 20.19
N LYS A 96 5.81 -5.63 19.09
CA LYS A 96 5.73 -6.16 17.72
C LYS A 96 7.08 -6.70 17.24
N THR A 97 8.15 -5.98 17.51
CA THR A 97 9.50 -6.35 17.09
C THR A 97 10.15 -7.36 18.04
N LYS A 98 9.55 -7.61 19.23
CA LYS A 98 10.09 -8.48 20.30
C LYS A 98 11.43 -8.01 20.86
N HIS A 99 11.66 -6.70 20.84
CA HIS A 99 12.84 -6.06 21.42
C HIS A 99 12.43 -5.22 22.63
N PRO A 100 13.31 -5.00 23.61
CA PRO A 100 12.98 -4.23 24.79
C PRO A 100 12.82 -2.74 24.45
N GLU A 101 11.94 -2.05 25.17
CA GLU A 101 11.54 -0.68 24.84
C GLU A 101 12.71 0.32 24.83
N ASN A 102 13.69 0.13 25.72
CA ASN A 102 14.92 0.92 25.77
C ASN A 102 15.77 0.77 24.50
N GLU A 103 15.79 -0.42 23.88
CA GLU A 103 16.51 -0.63 22.62
C GLU A 103 15.81 0.08 21.47
N ILE A 104 14.47 0.03 21.43
CA ILE A 104 13.66 0.77 20.46
C ILE A 104 13.85 2.29 20.61
N GLU A 105 13.83 2.80 21.84
CA GLU A 105 14.05 4.21 22.13
C GLU A 105 15.44 4.68 21.66
N ASN A 106 16.48 3.88 21.91
CA ASN A 106 17.84 4.16 21.43
C ASN A 106 17.95 4.15 19.91
N LEU A 107 17.24 3.25 19.22
CA LEU A 107 17.20 3.19 17.75
C LEU A 107 16.48 4.38 17.15
N LEU A 108 15.43 4.87 17.81
CA LEU A 108 14.64 6.00 17.35
C LEU A 108 15.29 7.36 17.68
N THR A 109 16.09 7.44 18.75
CA THR A 109 16.71 8.69 19.25
C THR A 109 17.39 9.53 18.15
N PRO A 110 18.20 8.97 17.22
CA PRO A 110 18.84 9.73 16.16
C PRO A 110 17.89 10.29 15.10
N TYR A 111 16.67 9.77 15.02
CA TYR A 111 15.66 10.07 14.00
C TYR A 111 14.48 10.88 14.55
N ILE A 112 14.35 11.00 15.88
CA ILE A 112 13.26 11.72 16.56
C ILE A 112 13.64 13.15 17.05
N LYS A 113 14.93 13.48 17.16
CA LYS A 113 15.39 14.79 17.70
C LYS A 113 15.18 15.91 16.65
N ALA A 114 14.47 17.03 16.86
CA ALA A 114 13.76 17.62 17.99
C ALA A 114 12.54 18.43 17.49
N LYS A 115 11.31 18.06 17.88
CA LYS A 115 10.11 18.91 17.67
C LYS A 115 9.78 19.81 18.87
N ASN A 116 10.52 19.75 19.98
CA ASN A 116 10.09 20.34 21.25
C ASN A 116 11.00 21.40 21.92
N GLU A 117 12.02 21.94 21.25
CA GLU A 117 12.92 22.96 21.88
C GLU A 117 12.96 24.31 21.14
N ARG A 118 11.84 24.74 20.54
CA ARG A 118 11.69 26.13 20.03
C ARG A 118 10.39 26.82 20.46
N ARG A 119 9.77 26.41 21.57
CA ARG A 119 8.95 27.37 22.32
C ARG A 119 9.90 28.21 23.14
N THR A 120 10.49 29.18 22.46
CA THR A 120 11.16 30.32 23.07
C THR A 120 10.25 30.83 24.17
N VAL A 121 10.71 30.63 25.39
CA VAL A 121 10.34 31.41 26.57
C VAL A 121 10.53 32.87 26.18
N ALA A 122 9.44 33.52 25.76
CA ALA A 122 9.29 34.95 25.88
C ALA A 122 8.59 35.20 27.22
N ASN A 123 9.35 35.03 28.29
CA ASN A 123 9.16 35.88 29.45
C ASN A 123 10.08 37.07 29.22
N ASP A 124 9.53 38.28 29.12
CA ASP A 124 10.04 39.44 29.85
C ASP A 124 9.19 40.69 29.60
N ILE A 125 8.61 41.14 30.73
CA ILE A 125 8.28 42.51 31.19
C ILE A 125 6.98 43.15 30.68
#